data_AF-A0A329MHP7-F1
#
_entry.id   AF-A0A329MHP7-F1
#
_cell.length_a   1.000
_cell.length_b   1.000
_cell.length_c   1.000
_cell.angle_alpha   90.00
_cell.angle_beta   90.00
_cell.angle_gamma   90.00
#
_symmetry.space_group_name_H-M   'P 1'
#
loop_
_entity.id
_entity.type
_entity.pdbx_description
1 polymer ?
#
loop_
_entity_poly.entity_id
_entity_poly.type
_entity_poly.pdbx_seq_one_letter_code
_entity_poly.pdbx_strand_id
1 'polypeptide(L)' 'MNTMFGAPAGDFCHGLLHPDLMGPNRPGPKGFRDLPIGIDGLYLGRTGCHGGPGITFIPGYNAGYQVLDDLG' A
#
# COMPACT_ATOMS: atom_id res chain seq x y z
N MET A 1 -26.69 18.35 1.32
CA MET A 1 -25.28 18.78 1.20
C MET A 1 -24.41 17.56 1.44
N ASN A 2 -24.02 16.82 0.40
CA ASN A 2 -23.06 15.71 0.55
C ASN A 2 -21.66 16.32 0.52
N THR A 3 -21.05 16.50 1.69
CA THR A 3 -19.76 17.18 1.88
C THR A 3 -18.54 16.39 1.41
N MET A 4 -18.72 15.23 0.77
CA MET A 4 -17.64 14.32 0.39
C MET A 4 -17.64 14.08 -1.12
N PHE A 5 -17.14 15.05 -1.88
CA PHE A 5 -16.87 14.87 -3.31
C PHE A 5 -15.78 13.80 -3.46
N GLY A 6 -16.14 12.62 -3.97
CA GLY A 6 -15.21 11.50 -4.20
C GLY A 6 -15.11 10.46 -3.07
N ALA A 7 -15.95 10.51 -2.03
CA ALA A 7 -16.04 9.42 -1.04
C ALA A 7 -17.49 8.97 -0.75
N PRO A 8 -18.27 8.55 -1.76
CA PRO A 8 -19.55 7.90 -1.48
C PRO A 8 -19.28 6.59 -0.70
N ALA A 9 -19.94 6.42 0.45
CA ALA A 9 -19.84 5.22 1.30
C ALA A 9 -18.49 4.96 2.01
N GLY A 10 -17.69 6.00 2.32
CA GLY A 10 -16.49 5.85 3.15
C GLY A 10 -15.23 5.41 2.40
N ASP A 11 -15.32 5.34 1.07
CA ASP A 11 -14.21 5.01 0.19
C ASP A 11 -13.48 6.29 -0.25
N PHE A 12 -12.59 6.79 0.60
CA PHE A 12 -11.82 8.00 0.33
C PHE A 12 -10.47 7.74 -0.36
N CYS A 13 -9.97 6.49 -0.33
CA CYS A 13 -8.57 6.22 -0.65
C CYS A 13 -8.31 4.93 -1.45
N HIS A 14 -9.31 4.07 -1.70
CA HIS A 14 -9.04 2.63 -1.89
C HIS A 14 -9.90 1.86 -2.91
N GLY A 15 -11.07 2.36 -3.31
CA GLY A 15 -12.13 1.47 -3.81
C GLY A 15 -12.90 0.81 -2.65
N LEU A 16 -14.02 0.15 -2.96
CA LEU A 16 -14.65 -0.82 -2.05
C LEU A 16 -13.59 -1.82 -1.56
N LEU A 17 -13.37 -1.87 -0.24
CA LEU A 17 -12.43 -2.79 0.40
C LEU A 17 -12.91 -4.24 0.19
N HIS A 18 -12.30 -4.93 -0.78
CA HIS A 18 -12.59 -6.32 -1.08
C HIS A 18 -11.50 -7.24 -0.50
N PRO A 19 -11.84 -8.40 0.09
CA PRO A 19 -10.84 -9.36 0.59
C PRO A 19 -9.81 -9.80 -0.45
N ASP A 20 -10.20 -9.90 -1.73
CA ASP A 20 -9.27 -10.23 -2.83
C ASP A 20 -8.24 -9.12 -3.10
N LEU A 21 -8.57 -7.90 -2.67
CA LEU A 21 -7.68 -6.75 -2.63
C LEU A 21 -6.90 -6.69 -1.31
N MET A 22 -6.84 -7.77 -0.53
CA MET A 22 -6.03 -7.90 0.68
C MET A 22 -5.03 -9.05 0.51
N GLY A 23 -3.80 -8.89 1.01
CA GLY A 23 -2.83 -9.97 1.10
C GLY A 23 -1.86 -10.08 -0.10
N PRO A 24 -1.65 -11.30 -0.66
CA PRO A 24 -0.48 -11.61 -1.50
C PRO A 24 -0.54 -10.99 -2.91
N ASN A 25 -1.73 -10.58 -3.36
CA ASN A 25 -1.91 -9.96 -4.68
C ASN A 25 -1.46 -8.49 -4.73
N ARG A 26 -0.77 -8.01 -3.68
CA ARG A 26 -0.23 -6.66 -3.60
C ARG A 26 1.29 -6.69 -3.51
N PRO A 27 1.98 -5.73 -4.13
CA PRO A 27 3.41 -5.64 -4.03
C PRO A 27 3.84 -5.31 -2.59
N GLY A 28 4.98 -5.84 -2.17
CA GLY A 28 5.67 -5.37 -0.97
C GLY A 28 6.43 -4.06 -1.25
N PRO A 29 7.24 -3.60 -0.28
CA PRO A 29 8.03 -2.37 -0.41
C PRO A 29 8.91 -2.31 -1.66
N LYS A 30 9.45 -3.45 -2.11
CA LYS A 30 10.35 -3.54 -3.29
C LYS A 30 9.68 -4.09 -4.55
N GLY A 31 8.34 -4.16 -4.58
CA GLY A 31 7.57 -4.74 -5.69
C GLY A 31 7.04 -6.14 -5.40
N PHE A 32 6.66 -6.87 -6.44
CA PHE A 32 6.32 -8.29 -6.32
C PHE A 32 7.59 -9.12 -6.30
N ARG A 33 7.55 -10.30 -5.68
CA ARG A 33 8.71 -11.19 -5.59
C ARG A 33 9.29 -11.56 -6.96
N ASP A 34 8.41 -11.78 -7.93
CA ASP A 34 8.79 -12.18 -9.29
C ASP A 34 8.91 -10.96 -10.24
N LEU A 35 8.55 -9.77 -9.76
CA LEU A 35 8.61 -8.51 -10.51
C LEU A 35 9.00 -7.34 -9.57
N PRO A 36 10.30 -7.21 -9.23
CA PRO A 36 10.79 -6.11 -8.40
C PRO A 36 10.80 -4.79 -9.18
N ILE A 37 10.83 -3.67 -8.45
CA ILE A 37 10.83 -2.31 -9.03
C ILE A 37 12.12 -2.01 -9.82
N GLY A 38 13.25 -2.55 -9.36
CA GLY A 38 14.55 -2.39 -10.01
C GLY A 38 15.16 -0.99 -9.92
N ILE A 39 14.68 -0.15 -8.99
CA ILE A 39 15.20 1.20 -8.75
C ILE A 39 15.64 1.29 -7.29
N ASP A 40 16.92 1.55 -7.07
CA ASP A 40 17.48 1.67 -5.73
C ASP A 40 16.94 2.92 -5.01
N GLY A 41 16.63 2.76 -3.72
CA GLY A 41 16.07 3.83 -2.90
C GLY A 41 14.59 4.16 -3.14
N LEU A 42 13.90 3.46 -4.06
CA LEU A 42 12.47 3.61 -4.29
C LEU A 42 11.67 2.52 -3.56
N TYR A 43 10.71 2.93 -2.73
CA TYR A 43 9.87 2.03 -1.93
C TYR A 43 8.38 2.32 -2.09
N LEU A 44 7.59 1.25 -2.16
CA LEU A 44 6.13 1.33 -2.24
C LEU A 44 5.51 1.25 -0.84
N GLY A 45 4.80 2.31 -0.43
CA GLY A 45 4.20 2.41 0.91
C GLY A 45 2.77 2.92 0.94
N ARG A 46 2.06 2.92 -0.21
CA ARG A 46 0.68 3.43 -0.29
C ARG A 46 -0.34 2.30 -0.19
N THR A 47 -1.61 2.67 -0.17
CA THR A 47 -2.80 1.80 -0.10
C THR A 47 -2.84 0.66 -1.14
N GLY A 48 -2.04 0.77 -2.20
CA GLY A 48 -1.75 -0.24 -3.20
C GLY A 48 -1.00 -1.48 -2.70
N CYS A 49 -0.26 -1.37 -1.58
CA CYS A 49 0.78 -2.33 -1.21
C CYS A 49 0.35 -3.32 -0.13
N HIS A 50 1.18 -4.33 0.12
CA HIS A 50 0.94 -5.36 1.12
C HIS A 50 0.69 -4.75 2.51
N GLY A 51 -0.32 -5.29 3.22
CA GLY A 51 -0.99 -4.63 4.35
C GLY A 51 -2.36 -4.06 3.98
N GLY A 52 -2.60 -3.87 2.68
CA GLY A 52 -3.91 -3.52 2.13
C GLY A 52 -4.28 -2.05 2.31
N PRO A 53 -5.46 -1.66 1.79
CA PRO A 53 -5.99 -0.34 2.03
C PRO A 53 -6.51 -0.18 3.46
N GLY A 54 -6.71 1.07 3.87
CA GLY A 54 -7.27 1.42 5.18
C GLY A 54 -6.36 2.35 5.98
N ILE A 55 -6.83 2.76 7.14
CA ILE A 55 -6.06 3.55 8.13
C ILE A 55 -5.20 2.62 9.00
N THR A 56 -4.73 1.50 8.42
CA THR A 56 -3.89 0.52 9.12
C THR A 56 -2.44 0.99 9.21
N PHE A 57 -2.03 1.87 8.30
CA PHE A 57 -0.66 2.36 8.14
C PHE A 57 0.40 1.27 7.83
N ILE A 58 -0.03 0.01 7.65
CA ILE A 58 0.88 -1.14 7.42
C ILE A 58 1.75 -0.94 6.18
N PRO A 59 1.24 -0.47 5.02
CA PRO A 59 2.09 -0.23 3.85
C PRO A 59 3.24 0.74 4.12
N GLY A 60 2.96 1.84 4.82
CA GLY A 60 3.98 2.84 5.18
C GLY A 60 4.97 2.30 6.21
N TYR A 61 4.49 1.57 7.21
CA TYR A 61 5.33 0.88 8.20
C TYR A 61 6.31 -0.09 7.52
N ASN A 62 5.82 -0.96 6.64
CA ASN A 62 6.64 -1.93 5.91
C ASN A 62 7.70 -1.24 5.03
N ALA A 63 7.32 -0.17 4.33
CA ALA A 63 8.25 0.60 3.51
C ALA A 63 9.35 1.24 4.37
N GLY A 64 9.00 1.80 5.54
CA GLY A 64 9.95 2.37 6.48
C GLY A 64 10.96 1.35 6.99
N TYR A 65 10.50 0.15 7.38
CA TYR A 65 11.41 -0.92 7.80
C TYR A 65 12.31 -1.39 6.66
N GLN A 66 11.79 -1.50 5.43
CA GLN A 66 12.63 -1.85 4.29
C GLN A 66 13.72 -0.80 4.03
N VAL A 67 13.43 0.48 4.21
CA VAL A 67 14.44 1.55 4.10
C VAL A 67 15.54 1.34 5.14
N LEU A 68 15.18 1.01 6.38
CA LEU A 68 16.16 0.74 7.44
C LEU A 68 17.00 -0.50 7.12
N ASP A 69 16.36 -1.60 6.69
CA ASP A 69 17.05 -2.84 6.32
C ASP A 69 18.05 -2.63 5.16
N ASP A 70 17.69 -1.80 4.18
CA ASP A 70 18.57 -1.48 3.03
C ASP A 70 19.71 -0.51 3.43
N LEU A 71 19.62 0.20 4.56
CA LEU A 71 20.67 1.11 5.07
C LEU A 71 21.73 0.40 5.93
N GLY A 72 21.40 -0.75 6.56
CA GLY A 72 22.27 -1.50 7.46
C GLY A 72 22.12 -1.12 8.91
#